data_AF-A0A9X1QED1-F1
#
_entry.id   AF-A0A9X1QED1-F1
#
_cell.length_a   1.000
_cell.length_b   1.000
_cell.length_c   1.000
_cell.angle_alpha   90.00
_cell.angle_beta   90.00
_cell.angle_gamma   90.00
#
_symmetry.space_group_name_H-M   'P 1'
#
loop_
_entity.id
_entity.type
_entity.pdbx_description
1 polymer ?
#
loop_
_entity_poly.entity_id
_entity_poly.type
_entity_poly.pdbx_seq_one_letter_code
_entity_poly.pdbx_strand_id
1 'polypeptide(L)'
;MTLKKSTPLALIALAVSFFIGCSSQEDKDKYDHYYGSGSKSREETALVALQNERRNQPAPAPAAAASGQGAAAPAAGDSASAGSGDAAIGQGGAAAAATNPDAAAAPTAAPAKRKPVPADVSALLNKHACLACHQPYDKVIGPAYAEVAKKKYTSDQIVELVHNPKPEHWPGYPPMAPMAHVPKGDIVVIANWINSL
;
A
#
# COMPACT_ATOMS: atom_id res chain seq x y z
N MET A 1 -69.78 -18.30 33.61
CA MET A 1 -69.54 -17.95 32.19
C MET A 1 -68.16 -17.32 32.07
N THR A 2 -67.21 -18.11 31.59
CA THR A 2 -65.78 -17.81 31.47
C THR A 2 -65.48 -17.48 30.00
N LEU A 3 -65.30 -16.21 29.65
CA LEU A 3 -64.81 -15.80 28.32
C LEU A 3 -63.35 -15.35 28.44
N LYS A 4 -62.47 -16.16 27.83
CA LYS A 4 -61.01 -15.99 27.75
C LYS A 4 -60.65 -14.82 26.81
N LYS A 5 -59.93 -13.82 27.34
CA LYS A 5 -59.18 -12.82 26.57
C LYS A 5 -57.80 -13.39 26.25
N SER A 6 -57.59 -13.95 25.06
CA SER A 6 -56.31 -14.57 24.68
C SER A 6 -55.83 -14.24 23.26
N THR A 7 -56.40 -13.22 22.61
CA THR A 7 -56.14 -12.96 21.19
C THR A 7 -55.78 -11.50 20.93
N PRO A 8 -54.58 -11.02 21.31
CA PRO A 8 -54.00 -9.94 20.51
C PRO A 8 -52.49 -10.08 20.20
N LEU A 9 -51.75 -10.98 20.85
CA LEU A 9 -50.28 -11.00 20.69
C LEU A 9 -49.82 -11.73 19.41
N ALA A 10 -50.53 -12.78 19.00
CA ALA A 10 -50.22 -13.51 17.77
C ALA A 10 -50.57 -12.73 16.48
N LEU A 11 -51.64 -11.92 16.51
CA LEU A 11 -52.04 -11.11 15.35
C LEU A 11 -51.14 -9.88 15.17
N ILE A 12 -50.66 -9.29 16.26
CA ILE A 12 -49.69 -8.17 16.19
C ILE A 12 -48.33 -8.67 15.67
N ALA A 13 -47.88 -9.86 16.10
CA ALA A 13 -46.63 -10.45 15.59
C ALA A 13 -46.69 -10.76 14.08
N LEU A 14 -47.81 -11.27 13.58
CA LEU A 14 -47.98 -11.61 12.16
C LEU A 14 -48.06 -10.35 11.28
N ALA A 15 -48.67 -9.27 11.77
CA ALA A 15 -48.73 -7.99 11.07
C ALA A 15 -47.36 -7.30 10.95
N VAL A 16 -46.50 -7.38 11.97
CA VAL A 16 -45.15 -6.78 11.94
C VAL A 16 -44.22 -7.54 10.99
N SER A 17 -44.38 -8.86 10.83
CA SER A 17 -43.61 -9.65 9.86
C SER A 17 -43.95 -9.33 8.40
N PHE A 18 -45.19 -8.92 8.10
CA PHE A 18 -45.63 -8.65 6.73
C PHE A 18 -45.09 -7.31 6.17
N PHE A 19 -44.92 -6.29 7.01
CA PHE A 19 -44.37 -4.99 6.57
C PHE A 19 -42.84 -5.03 6.31
N ILE A 20 -42.10 -5.92 6.95
CA ILE A 20 -40.66 -6.11 6.72
C ILE A 20 -40.40 -6.97 5.46
N GLY A 21 -41.37 -7.79 5.04
CA GLY A 21 -41.26 -8.69 3.89
C GLY A 21 -41.23 -7.98 2.53
N CYS A 22 -42.03 -6.92 2.32
CA CYS A 22 -42.09 -6.23 1.03
C CYS A 22 -40.84 -5.38 0.75
N SER A 23 -40.32 -4.65 1.74
CA SER A 23 -39.09 -3.84 1.57
C SER A 23 -37.88 -4.70 1.25
N SER A 24 -37.85 -5.95 1.71
CA SER A 24 -36.71 -6.84 1.52
C SER A 24 -36.65 -7.47 0.13
N GLN A 25 -37.74 -7.44 -0.65
CA GLN A 25 -37.76 -8.03 -2.00
C GLN A 25 -37.24 -7.03 -3.03
N GLU A 26 -37.68 -5.77 -2.95
CA GLU A 26 -37.19 -4.69 -3.82
C GLU A 26 -35.69 -4.41 -3.64
N ASP A 27 -35.17 -4.55 -2.42
CA ASP A 27 -33.74 -4.43 -2.16
C ASP A 27 -32.95 -5.64 -2.69
N LYS A 28 -33.56 -6.84 -2.71
CA LYS A 28 -32.94 -8.01 -3.35
C LYS A 28 -32.93 -7.85 -4.86
N ASP A 29 -34.00 -7.37 -5.46
CA ASP A 29 -34.07 -7.19 -6.91
C ASP A 29 -33.11 -6.10 -7.38
N LYS A 30 -32.99 -4.98 -6.64
CA LYS A 30 -31.97 -3.95 -6.89
C LYS A 30 -30.57 -4.52 -6.68
N TYR A 31 -30.34 -5.25 -5.59
CA TYR A 31 -29.03 -5.85 -5.32
C TYR A 31 -28.64 -6.88 -6.38
N ASP A 32 -29.55 -7.76 -6.79
CA ASP A 32 -29.35 -8.75 -7.85
C ASP A 32 -29.21 -8.09 -9.23
N HIS A 33 -29.85 -6.93 -9.45
CA HIS A 33 -29.65 -6.12 -10.66
C HIS A 33 -28.22 -5.55 -10.74
N TYR A 34 -27.66 -5.06 -9.63
CA TYR A 34 -26.32 -4.48 -9.60
C TYR A 34 -25.19 -5.51 -9.44
N TYR A 35 -25.42 -6.59 -8.69
CA TYR A 35 -24.39 -7.57 -8.30
C TYR A 35 -24.61 -8.98 -8.88
N GLY A 36 -25.67 -9.16 -9.67
CA GLY A 36 -26.05 -10.45 -10.25
C GLY A 36 -26.75 -11.35 -9.23
N SER A 37 -27.77 -12.08 -9.70
CA SER A 37 -28.52 -13.02 -8.87
C SER A 37 -27.61 -14.02 -8.13
N GLY A 38 -27.92 -14.26 -6.86
CA GLY A 38 -27.19 -15.21 -6.01
C GLY A 38 -25.83 -14.74 -5.51
N SER A 39 -25.53 -13.43 -5.59
CA SER A 39 -24.33 -12.85 -4.96
C SER A 39 -24.33 -13.06 -3.45
N LYS A 40 -25.45 -12.78 -2.77
CA LYS A 40 -25.59 -13.05 -1.32
C LYS A 40 -25.39 -14.51 -0.95
N SER A 41 -25.88 -15.46 -1.75
CA SER A 41 -25.68 -16.88 -1.45
C SER A 41 -24.24 -17.32 -1.69
N ARG A 42 -23.54 -16.75 -2.68
CA ARG A 42 -22.09 -16.96 -2.87
C ARG A 42 -21.28 -16.36 -1.73
N GLU A 43 -21.62 -15.16 -1.28
CA GLU A 43 -20.99 -14.51 -0.11
C GLU A 43 -21.20 -15.32 1.17
N GLU A 44 -22.43 -15.77 1.44
CA GLU A 44 -22.75 -16.61 2.60
C GLU A 44 -22.01 -17.94 2.54
N THR A 45 -21.95 -18.57 1.37
CA THR A 45 -21.17 -19.81 1.16
C THR A 45 -19.68 -19.58 1.41
N ALA A 46 -19.13 -18.46 0.93
CA ALA A 46 -17.73 -18.10 1.16
C ALA A 46 -17.44 -17.82 2.64
N LEU A 47 -18.35 -17.15 3.36
CA LEU A 47 -18.20 -16.89 4.79
C LEU A 47 -18.27 -18.18 5.62
N VAL A 48 -19.17 -19.10 5.27
CA VAL A 48 -19.25 -20.42 5.91
C VAL A 48 -18.00 -21.25 5.64
N ALA A 49 -17.45 -21.20 4.43
CA ALA A 49 -16.17 -21.82 4.10
C ALA A 49 -15.05 -21.26 4.98
N LEU A 50 -14.88 -19.94 5.01
CA LEU A 50 -13.84 -19.28 5.82
C LEU A 50 -13.97 -19.57 7.32
N GLN A 51 -15.20 -19.69 7.82
CA GLN A 51 -15.44 -20.03 9.21
C GLN A 51 -15.10 -21.50 9.51
N ASN A 52 -15.35 -22.42 8.58
CA ASN A 52 -14.96 -23.82 8.70
C ASN A 52 -13.44 -23.99 8.58
N GLU A 53 -12.79 -23.26 7.67
CA GLU A 53 -11.35 -23.24 7.51
C GLU A 53 -10.67 -22.75 8.79
N ARG A 54 -11.16 -21.64 9.38
CA ARG A 54 -10.69 -21.16 10.69
C ARG A 54 -10.90 -22.18 11.80
N ARG A 55 -12.05 -22.86 11.83
CA ARG A 55 -12.37 -23.86 12.86
C ARG A 55 -11.49 -25.12 12.72
N ASN A 56 -11.09 -25.45 11.50
CA ASN A 56 -10.26 -26.61 11.20
C ASN A 56 -8.76 -26.27 11.09
N GLN A 57 -8.39 -25.01 11.34
CA GLN A 57 -7.00 -24.59 11.39
C GLN A 57 -6.44 -24.95 12.78
N PRO A 58 -5.33 -25.73 12.86
CA PRO A 58 -4.68 -25.97 14.15
C PRO A 58 -4.27 -24.61 14.74
N ALA A 59 -4.56 -24.41 16.03
CA ALA A 59 -4.34 -23.15 16.71
C ALA A 59 -2.92 -22.62 16.42
N PRO A 60 -2.76 -21.35 16.00
CA PRO A 60 -1.43 -20.80 15.83
C PRO A 60 -0.70 -20.93 17.16
N ALA A 61 0.49 -21.54 17.14
CA ALA A 61 1.36 -21.60 18.31
C ALA A 61 1.49 -20.17 18.88
N PRO A 62 1.38 -19.98 20.21
CA PRO A 62 1.48 -18.65 20.78
C PRO A 62 2.83 -18.06 20.39
N ALA A 63 2.79 -16.96 19.62
CA ALA A 63 3.97 -16.17 19.36
C ALA A 63 4.51 -15.72 20.71
N ALA A 64 5.67 -16.25 21.09
CA ALA A 64 6.35 -15.87 22.31
C ALA A 64 6.54 -14.36 22.32
N ALA A 65 6.05 -13.72 23.37
CA ALA A 65 6.32 -12.34 23.68
C ALA A 65 7.84 -12.16 23.81
N ALA A 66 8.45 -11.48 22.84
CA ALA A 66 9.82 -10.99 22.94
C ALA A 66 9.77 -9.50 23.29
N SER A 67 9.76 -9.23 24.58
CA SER A 67 10.08 -7.95 25.19
C SER A 67 11.60 -7.79 25.32
N GLY A 68 12.16 -6.67 24.85
CA GLY A 68 13.26 -5.98 25.54
C GLY A 68 14.65 -5.89 24.89
N GLN A 69 15.14 -4.63 24.85
CA GLN A 69 16.55 -4.14 24.84
C GLN A 69 17.31 -4.23 23.49
N GLY A 70 18.12 -3.26 23.02
CA GLY A 70 18.70 -2.04 23.58
C GLY A 70 20.09 -1.81 22.94
N ALA A 71 20.26 -0.68 22.23
CA ALA A 71 21.44 0.03 21.67
C ALA A 71 22.88 -0.55 21.69
N ALA A 72 23.63 -0.38 20.58
CA ALA A 72 24.77 0.57 20.44
C ALA A 72 25.65 0.35 19.17
N ALA A 73 26.17 1.46 18.60
CA ALA A 73 27.20 1.54 17.55
C ALA A 73 28.65 1.46 18.11
N PRO A 74 29.73 1.46 17.28
CA PRO A 74 30.36 2.70 16.75
C PRO A 74 30.92 2.56 15.31
N ALA A 75 30.90 3.59 14.45
CA ALA A 75 31.85 4.71 14.19
C ALA A 75 32.95 4.48 13.10
N ALA A 76 32.91 5.38 12.09
CA ALA A 76 33.94 6.09 11.31
C ALA A 76 35.29 5.46 10.86
N GLY A 77 35.67 5.78 9.61
CA GLY A 77 37.04 5.71 9.08
C GLY A 77 37.17 6.34 7.68
N ASP A 78 37.74 7.55 7.63
CA ASP A 78 38.13 8.34 6.46
C ASP A 78 39.10 7.65 5.49
N SER A 79 39.04 8.00 4.19
CA SER A 79 40.18 8.60 3.46
C SER A 79 39.84 8.94 1.99
N ALA A 80 40.21 10.16 1.61
CA ALA A 80 40.23 10.72 0.26
C ALA A 80 41.58 10.46 -0.44
N SER A 81 41.57 10.50 -1.79
CA SER A 81 42.61 11.04 -2.69
C SER A 81 42.11 10.84 -4.14
N ALA A 82 41.73 11.85 -4.93
CA ALA A 82 42.51 12.92 -5.59
C ALA A 82 43.36 12.46 -6.80
N GLY A 83 43.15 13.16 -7.93
CA GLY A 83 43.98 13.18 -9.14
C GLY A 83 43.16 12.94 -10.43
N SER A 84 42.68 13.91 -11.22
CA SER A 84 43.28 15.03 -12.00
C SER A 84 43.77 14.64 -13.40
N GLY A 85 43.34 15.40 -14.43
CA GLY A 85 43.86 15.42 -15.82
C GLY A 85 42.75 15.31 -16.87
N ASP A 86 42.05 16.36 -17.32
CA ASP A 86 42.41 17.51 -18.21
C ASP A 86 42.28 17.21 -19.72
N ALA A 87 41.82 18.24 -20.45
CA ALA A 87 41.78 18.44 -21.91
C ALA A 87 40.80 17.58 -22.76
N ALA A 88 40.09 18.07 -23.78
CA ALA A 88 40.02 19.38 -24.42
C ALA A 88 38.88 19.37 -25.48
N ILE A 89 38.06 20.41 -25.45
CA ILE A 89 37.56 21.27 -26.55
C ILE A 89 37.30 20.66 -27.95
N GLY A 90 36.07 20.86 -28.45
CA GLY A 90 35.70 20.71 -29.86
C GLY A 90 34.36 21.39 -30.19
N GLN A 91 34.45 22.62 -30.74
CA GLN A 91 33.42 23.48 -31.37
C GLN A 91 32.37 22.70 -32.20
N GLY A 92 31.14 23.14 -32.45
CA GLY A 92 30.46 24.43 -32.39
C GLY A 92 29.27 24.39 -33.39
N GLY A 93 28.38 25.38 -33.36
CA GLY A 93 27.46 25.67 -34.47
C GLY A 93 25.97 25.52 -34.15
N ALA A 94 25.19 26.54 -34.51
CA ALA A 94 23.89 26.89 -33.97
C ALA A 94 22.69 26.55 -34.88
N ALA A 95 21.51 26.54 -34.24
CA ALA A 95 20.16 26.91 -34.71
C ALA A 95 19.55 26.21 -35.94
N ALA A 96 18.41 25.53 -35.75
CA ALA A 96 17.08 26.08 -36.02
C ALA A 96 15.99 24.99 -35.85
N ALA A 97 14.77 25.46 -35.62
CA ALA A 97 13.56 24.70 -35.29
C ALA A 97 13.13 23.65 -36.32
N ALA A 98 12.51 22.56 -35.85
CA ALA A 98 11.11 22.20 -36.16
C ALA A 98 10.75 20.77 -35.71
N THR A 99 9.53 20.66 -35.16
CA THR A 99 8.66 19.47 -35.08
C THR A 99 9.14 18.23 -34.32
N ASN A 100 8.58 18.05 -33.12
CA ASN A 100 8.27 16.73 -32.57
C ASN A 100 7.39 15.97 -33.57
N PRO A 101 7.75 14.72 -33.90
CA PRO A 101 6.97 13.64 -33.31
C PRO A 101 7.85 12.41 -33.08
N ASP A 102 8.26 12.14 -31.85
CA ASP A 102 8.37 10.75 -31.41
C ASP A 102 8.47 10.67 -29.89
N ALA A 103 7.56 9.92 -29.29
CA ALA A 103 7.72 9.42 -27.94
C ALA A 103 8.80 8.33 -28.01
N ALA A 104 10.06 8.75 -28.02
CA ALA A 104 11.19 7.85 -27.92
C ALA A 104 11.16 7.22 -26.52
N ALA A 105 10.65 5.99 -26.46
CA ALA A 105 10.81 5.10 -25.32
C ALA A 105 12.31 5.06 -24.96
N ALA A 106 12.62 5.58 -23.78
CA ALA A 106 13.95 5.46 -23.19
C ALA A 106 14.35 3.97 -23.16
N PRO A 107 15.64 3.64 -23.43
CA PRO A 107 16.08 2.27 -23.52
C PRO A 107 15.76 1.54 -22.22
N THR A 108 15.05 0.42 -22.31
CA THR A 108 14.83 -0.49 -21.21
C THR A 108 16.18 -1.05 -20.77
N ALA A 109 16.74 -0.45 -19.72
CA ALA A 109 17.89 -0.97 -19.02
C ALA A 109 17.62 -2.43 -18.63
N ALA A 110 18.60 -3.31 -18.88
CA ALA A 110 18.56 -4.70 -18.46
C ALA A 110 18.15 -4.81 -16.97
N PRO A 111 17.35 -5.81 -16.59
CA PRO A 111 16.80 -5.88 -15.24
C PRO A 111 17.94 -5.96 -14.23
N ALA A 112 18.09 -4.91 -13.42
CA ALA A 112 18.94 -4.94 -12.24
C ALA A 112 18.51 -6.12 -11.37
N LYS A 113 19.48 -6.81 -10.74
CA LYS A 113 19.21 -7.94 -9.85
C LYS A 113 18.29 -7.47 -8.72
N ARG A 114 17.03 -7.90 -8.76
CA ARG A 114 16.01 -7.55 -7.77
C ARG A 114 16.36 -8.23 -6.45
N LYS A 115 16.64 -7.44 -5.41
CA LYS A 115 16.83 -7.92 -4.04
C LYS A 115 15.46 -8.14 -3.39
N PRO A 116 15.26 -9.23 -2.63
CA PRO A 116 14.02 -9.40 -1.89
C PRO A 116 13.88 -8.31 -0.82
N VAL A 117 12.63 -7.91 -0.52
CA VAL A 117 12.33 -7.04 0.62
C VAL A 117 12.53 -7.85 1.90
N PRO A 118 13.33 -7.38 2.86
CA PRO A 118 13.44 -8.01 4.18
C PRO A 118 12.08 -8.12 4.88
N ALA A 119 11.88 -9.17 5.69
CA ALA A 119 10.57 -9.45 6.29
C ALA A 119 10.09 -8.37 7.29
N ASP A 120 11.03 -7.81 8.05
CA ASP A 120 10.82 -6.68 8.97
C ASP A 120 10.38 -5.41 8.21
N VAL A 121 11.06 -5.09 7.11
CA VAL A 121 10.72 -3.95 6.26
C VAL A 121 9.37 -4.17 5.57
N SER A 122 9.13 -5.37 5.06
CA SER A 122 7.85 -5.74 4.44
C SER A 122 6.69 -5.56 5.43
N ALA A 123 6.86 -5.97 6.69
CA ALA A 123 5.84 -5.77 7.73
C ALA A 123 5.54 -4.28 7.97
N LEU A 124 6.56 -3.43 8.03
CA LEU A 124 6.39 -1.98 8.18
C LEU A 124 5.71 -1.33 6.96
N LEU A 125 6.14 -1.71 5.76
CA LEU A 125 5.56 -1.22 4.50
C LEU A 125 4.07 -1.59 4.37
N ASN A 126 3.68 -2.78 4.82
CA ASN A 126 2.28 -3.20 4.86
C ASN A 126 1.50 -2.46 5.96
N LYS A 127 2.05 -2.38 7.18
CA LYS A 127 1.43 -1.72 8.33
C LYS A 127 1.04 -0.27 8.05
N HIS A 128 1.91 0.44 7.34
CA HIS A 128 1.71 1.85 6.98
C HIS A 128 1.18 2.04 5.54
N ALA A 129 0.67 0.97 4.93
CA ALA A 129 0.07 0.96 3.59
C ALA A 129 0.97 1.55 2.46
N CYS A 130 2.29 1.57 2.64
CA CYS A 130 3.21 2.14 1.67
C CYS A 130 3.21 1.34 0.36
N LEU A 131 2.98 0.02 0.43
CA LEU A 131 2.92 -0.87 -0.74
C LEU A 131 1.72 -0.60 -1.67
N ALA A 132 0.71 0.11 -1.20
CA ALA A 132 -0.44 0.48 -2.03
C ALA A 132 -0.05 1.43 -3.16
N CYS A 133 0.94 2.30 -2.91
CA CYS A 133 1.36 3.34 -3.86
C CYS A 133 2.80 3.19 -4.35
N HIS A 134 3.63 2.38 -3.70
CA HIS A 134 5.02 2.17 -4.07
C HIS A 134 5.35 0.68 -4.11
N GLN A 135 6.12 0.25 -5.10
CA GLN A 135 6.64 -1.11 -5.17
C GLN A 135 8.17 -1.08 -5.20
N PRO A 136 8.85 -2.18 -4.81
CA PRO A 136 10.31 -2.20 -4.74
C PRO A 136 11.00 -1.83 -6.05
N TYR A 137 10.51 -2.36 -7.17
CA TYR A 137 11.17 -2.25 -8.49
C TYR A 137 10.29 -1.74 -9.61
N ASP A 138 8.97 -1.76 -9.42
CA ASP A 138 8.01 -1.48 -10.47
C ASP A 138 7.24 -0.19 -10.13
N LYS A 139 6.93 0.61 -11.15
CA LYS A 139 6.12 1.82 -10.97
C LYS A 139 4.64 1.42 -10.83
N VAL A 140 3.96 2.01 -9.85
CA VAL A 140 2.51 1.92 -9.68
C VAL A 140 1.91 3.34 -9.69
N ILE A 141 1.45 3.83 -8.54
CA ILE A 141 0.97 5.21 -8.38
C ILE A 141 2.15 6.16 -8.20
N GLY A 142 3.06 5.82 -7.28
CA GLY A 142 4.31 6.51 -7.02
C GLY A 142 5.51 5.84 -7.72
N PRO A 143 6.70 6.46 -7.61
CA PRO A 143 7.95 5.88 -8.11
C PRO A 143 8.29 4.57 -7.39
N ALA A 144 8.98 3.66 -8.08
CA ALA A 144 9.52 2.47 -7.43
C ALA A 144 10.56 2.85 -6.37
N TYR A 145 10.70 2.08 -5.28
CA TYR A 145 11.70 2.35 -4.25
C TYR A 145 13.13 2.34 -4.81
N ALA A 146 13.41 1.49 -5.81
CA ALA A 146 14.68 1.51 -6.52
C ALA A 146 14.95 2.84 -7.26
N GLU A 147 13.93 3.54 -7.75
CA GLU A 147 14.11 4.89 -8.32
C GLU A 147 14.33 5.92 -7.21
N VAL A 148 13.64 5.78 -6.08
CA VAL A 148 13.86 6.63 -4.90
C VAL A 148 15.30 6.53 -4.41
N ALA A 149 15.85 5.32 -4.38
CA ALA A 149 17.24 5.06 -4.01
C ALA A 149 18.25 5.83 -4.89
N LYS A 150 17.97 5.99 -6.19
CA LYS A 150 18.84 6.74 -7.12
C LYS A 150 18.94 8.23 -6.78
N LYS A 151 17.93 8.81 -6.10
CA LYS A 151 17.97 10.20 -5.63
C LYS A 151 18.87 10.39 -4.41
N LYS A 152 19.28 9.30 -3.74
CA LYS A 152 20.21 9.30 -2.59
C LYS A 152 19.81 10.25 -1.46
N TYR A 153 18.53 10.26 -1.11
CA TYR A 153 18.06 11.01 0.05
C TYR A 153 18.64 10.44 1.34
N THR A 154 18.93 11.32 2.30
CA THR A 154 19.22 10.86 3.66
C THR A 154 17.95 10.28 4.30
N SER A 155 18.11 9.45 5.33
CA SER A 155 16.97 8.86 6.03
C SER A 155 16.06 9.94 6.63
N ASP A 156 16.63 11.03 7.14
CA ASP A 156 15.88 12.18 7.66
C ASP A 156 15.13 12.96 6.56
N GLN A 157 15.72 13.09 5.36
CA GLN A 157 15.02 13.69 4.22
C GLN A 157 13.84 12.83 3.78
N ILE A 158 13.98 11.50 3.80
CA ILE A 158 12.86 10.60 3.51
C ILE A 158 11.76 10.76 4.57
N VAL A 159 12.10 10.89 5.85
CA VAL A 159 11.12 11.19 6.91
C VAL A 159 10.37 12.49 6.62
N GLU A 160 11.09 13.56 6.29
CA GLU A 160 10.48 14.86 5.96
C GLU A 160 9.55 14.75 4.75
N LEU A 161 9.98 14.08 3.68
CA LEU A 161 9.19 13.91 2.46
C LEU A 161 7.98 12.99 2.67
N VAL A 162 8.06 12.00 3.55
CA VAL A 162 6.93 11.13 3.90
C VAL A 162 5.88 11.92 4.70
N HIS A 163 6.33 12.76 5.65
CA HIS A 163 5.44 13.58 6.47
C HIS A 163 4.89 14.79 5.70
N ASN A 164 5.69 15.40 4.84
CA ASN A 164 5.36 16.59 4.05
C ASN A 164 5.92 16.46 2.62
N PRO A 165 5.23 15.74 1.73
CA PRO A 165 5.71 15.49 0.37
C PRO A 165 5.81 16.76 -0.46
N LYS A 166 6.88 16.83 -1.25
CA LYS A 166 7.19 17.93 -2.16
C LYS A 166 7.07 17.44 -3.62
N PRO A 167 6.00 17.80 -4.36
CA PRO A 167 5.79 17.35 -5.74
C PRO A 167 6.95 17.67 -6.68
N GLU A 168 7.73 18.71 -6.37
CA GLU A 168 8.89 19.18 -7.14
C GLU A 168 9.99 18.10 -7.24
N HIS A 169 10.07 17.19 -6.26
CA HIS A 169 11.07 16.12 -6.24
C HIS A 169 10.77 15.01 -7.26
N TRP A 170 9.50 14.85 -7.64
CA TRP A 170 8.96 13.79 -8.48
C TRP A 170 7.98 14.33 -9.53
N PRO A 171 8.47 15.14 -10.50
CA PRO A 171 7.61 15.68 -11.56
C PRO A 171 7.00 14.55 -12.39
N GLY A 172 5.71 14.70 -12.73
CA GLY A 172 4.96 13.72 -13.51
C GLY A 172 4.34 12.57 -12.68
N TYR A 173 4.52 12.56 -11.37
CA TYR A 173 3.78 11.69 -10.46
C TYR A 173 2.62 12.45 -9.80
N PRO A 174 1.49 11.77 -9.48
CA PRO A 174 0.48 12.35 -8.62
C PRO A 174 1.08 12.76 -7.26
N PRO A 175 0.62 13.87 -6.66
CA PRO A 175 1.13 14.30 -5.36
C PRO A 175 0.83 13.22 -4.30
N MET A 176 1.86 12.84 -3.55
CA MET A 176 1.73 11.88 -2.44
C MET A 176 0.93 12.51 -1.31
N ALA A 177 0.07 11.73 -0.65
CA ALA A 177 -0.63 12.18 0.56
C ALA A 177 0.37 12.34 1.72
N PRO A 178 0.25 13.38 2.56
CA PRO A 178 1.07 13.52 3.77
C PRO A 178 0.82 12.39 4.77
N MET A 179 1.87 11.66 5.16
CA MET A 179 1.80 10.53 6.09
C MET A 179 2.36 10.90 7.47
N ALA A 180 1.98 12.07 8.01
CA ALA A 180 2.49 12.61 9.27
C ALA A 180 2.20 11.74 10.51
N HIS A 181 1.25 10.82 10.43
CA HIS A 181 0.90 9.88 11.50
C HIS A 181 1.89 8.72 11.62
N VAL A 182 2.73 8.48 10.61
CA VAL A 182 3.69 7.37 10.62
C VAL A 182 4.87 7.70 11.54
N PRO A 183 5.23 6.86 12.52
CA PRO A 183 6.34 7.12 13.41
C PRO A 183 7.67 7.27 12.66
N LYS A 184 8.48 8.27 13.04
CA LYS A 184 9.78 8.54 12.41
C LYS A 184 10.71 7.32 12.40
N GLY A 185 10.74 6.56 13.51
CA GLY A 185 11.59 5.37 13.63
C GLY A 185 11.29 4.30 12.57
N ASP A 186 10.01 4.06 12.30
CA ASP A 186 9.57 3.09 11.29
C ASP A 186 9.97 3.56 9.88
N ILE A 187 9.82 4.86 9.60
CA ILE A 187 10.24 5.44 8.31
C ILE A 187 11.76 5.35 8.14
N VAL A 188 12.54 5.55 9.19
CA VAL A 188 14.01 5.42 9.13
C VAL A 188 14.43 3.99 8.77
N VAL A 189 13.78 2.96 9.33
CA VAL A 189 14.05 1.56 8.97
C VAL A 189 13.77 1.33 7.49
N ILE A 190 12.63 1.81 6.99
CA ILE A 190 12.26 1.72 5.56
C ILE A 190 13.27 2.50 4.69
N ALA A 191 13.65 3.71 5.10
CA ALA A 191 14.57 4.59 4.39
C ALA A 191 15.97 3.96 4.25
N ASN A 192 16.47 3.32 5.30
CA ASN A 192 17.74 2.61 5.27
C ASN A 192 17.70 1.44 4.28
N TRP A 193 16.58 0.72 4.22
CA TRP A 193 16.39 -0.31 3.21
C TRP A 193 16.32 0.27 1.79
N ILE A 194 15.56 1.35 1.56
CA ILE A 194 15.50 2.04 0.26
C ILE A 194 16.89 2.41 -0.21
N ASN A 195 17.72 2.99 0.66
CA ASN A 195 19.09 3.40 0.35
C ASN A 195 20.05 2.22 0.06
N SER A 196 19.64 0.98 0.37
CA SER A 196 20.40 -0.23 0.06
C SER A 196 20.05 -0.85 -1.29
N LEU A 197 19.01 -0.36 -1.98
CA LEU A 197 18.51 -0.92 -3.24
C LEU A 197 19.45 -0.66 -4.42
#